data_AF-A0A7V4D5S7-F1
#
_entry.id   AF-A0A7V4D5S7-F1
#
_cell.length_a   1.000
_cell.length_b   1.000
_cell.length_c   1.000
_cell.angle_alpha   90.00
_cell.angle_beta   90.00
_cell.angle_gamma   90.00
#
_symmetry.space_group_name_H-M   'P 1'
#
loop_
_entity.id
_entity.type
_entity.pdbx_description
1 polymer ?
#
loop_
_entity_poly.entity_id
_entity_poly.type
_entity_poly.pdbx_seq_one_letter_code
_entity_poly.pdbx_strand_id
1 'polypeptide(L)' 'MKKLGAIVTGKKSKAIVILVHELCEHCGRYDYVVSKLNSSGYLVYRFDNHGHGKSEGERTYSNS' A
#
# COMPACT_ATOMS: atom_id res chain seq x y z
N MET A 1 16.35 -35.06 13.09
CA MET A 1 16.01 -33.62 12.96
C MET A 1 15.23 -33.44 11.66
N LYS A 2 13.94 -33.07 11.74
CA LYS A 2 13.10 -32.82 10.54
C LYS A 2 13.65 -31.59 9.81
N LYS A 3 13.99 -31.72 8.52
CA LYS A 3 14.21 -30.56 7.64
C LYS A 3 12.93 -29.72 7.68
N LEU A 4 13.02 -28.49 8.22
CA LEU A 4 11.98 -27.50 7.97
C LEU A 4 11.85 -27.36 6.45
N GLY A 5 10.63 -27.54 5.95
CA GLY A 5 10.31 -27.34 4.54
C GLY A 5 10.81 -25.97 4.09
N ALA A 6 11.29 -25.92 2.84
CA ALA A 6 11.83 -24.73 2.22
C ALA A 6 10.99 -23.49 2.59
N ILE A 7 11.62 -22.55 3.31
CA ILE A 7 11.11 -21.20 3.42
C ILE A 7 11.05 -20.70 1.98
N VAL A 8 9.83 -20.46 1.47
CA VAL A 8 9.64 -19.76 0.21
C VAL A 8 10.17 -18.36 0.44
N THR A 9 11.44 -18.13 0.10
CA THR A 9 12.02 -16.80 0.12
C THR A 9 11.40 -16.08 -1.07
N GLY A 10 10.28 -15.40 -0.82
CA GLY A 10 9.70 -14.47 -1.79
C GLY A 10 10.81 -13.54 -2.31
N LYS A 11 10.74 -13.18 -3.59
CA LYS A 11 11.70 -12.29 -4.26
C LYS A 11 12.07 -11.14 -3.32
N LYS A 12 13.36 -11.05 -2.94
CA LYS A 12 13.85 -10.04 -2.00
C LYS A 12 13.54 -8.65 -2.57
N SER A 13 12.64 -7.91 -1.91
CA SER A 13 12.31 -6.54 -2.27
C SER A 13 13.49 -5.61 -1.99
N LYS A 14 13.69 -4.60 -2.84
CA LYS A 14 14.76 -3.60 -2.65
C LYS A 14 14.53 -2.75 -1.38
N ALA A 15 13.27 -2.37 -1.15
CA ALA A 15 12.80 -1.67 0.05
C ALA A 15 11.28 -1.81 0.16
N ILE A 16 10.74 -1.37 1.30
CA ILE A 16 9.30 -1.19 1.53
C ILE A 16 8.96 0.29 1.32
N VAL A 17 7.89 0.56 0.58
CA VAL A 17 7.32 1.89 0.40
C VAL A 17 5.95 1.92 1.06
N ILE A 18 5.73 2.90 1.95
CA ILE A 18 4.42 3.18 2.53
C ILE A 18 3.86 4.38 1.77
N LEU A 19 2.75 4.19 1.05
CA LEU A 19 2.08 5.24 0.32
C LEU A 19 0.88 5.73 1.13
N VAL A 20 0.95 6.98 1.55
CA VAL A 20 -0.12 7.72 2.23
C VAL A 20 -0.72 8.69 1.22
N HIS A 21 -2.05 8.74 1.13
CA HIS A 21 -2.74 9.70 0.28
C HIS A 21 -3.10 10.97 1.05
N GLU A 22 -3.37 12.05 0.32
CA GLU A 22 -3.71 13.36 0.89
C GLU A 22 -5.22 13.53 1.15
N LEU A 23 -5.62 14.74 1.55
CA LEU A 23 -7.02 15.13 1.75
C LEU A 23 -7.83 14.97 0.47
N CYS A 24 -9.10 14.54 0.59
CA CYS A 24 -10.03 14.32 -0.52
C CYS A 24 -9.57 13.27 -1.57
N GLU A 25 -8.55 12.48 -1.24
CA GLU A 25 -8.02 11.39 -2.08
C GLU A 25 -8.40 10.01 -1.50
N HIS A 26 -7.99 8.94 -2.21
CA HIS A 26 -8.00 7.57 -1.70
C HIS A 26 -6.87 6.76 -2.36
N CYS A 27 -6.44 5.67 -1.74
CA CYS A 27 -5.26 4.90 -2.14
C CYS A 27 -5.37 4.27 -3.54
N GLY A 28 -6.60 4.09 -4.05
CA GLY A 28 -6.87 3.56 -5.39
C GLY A 28 -6.36 4.45 -6.52
N ARG A 29 -6.30 5.76 -6.31
CA ARG A 29 -5.82 6.71 -7.33
C ARG A 29 -4.33 6.54 -7.67
N TYR A 30 -3.59 5.81 -6.86
CA TYR A 30 -2.17 5.58 -7.02
C TYR A 30 -1.81 4.24 -7.70
N ASP A 31 -2.79 3.52 -8.26
CA ASP A 31 -2.57 2.20 -8.89
C ASP A 31 -1.45 2.22 -9.95
N TYR A 32 -1.37 3.28 -10.76
CA TYR A 32 -0.29 3.45 -11.74
C TYR A 32 1.10 3.50 -11.09
N VAL A 33 1.25 4.29 -10.02
CA VAL A 33 2.52 4.45 -9.28
C VAL A 33 2.90 3.14 -8.59
N VAL A 34 1.94 2.48 -7.94
CA VAL A 34 2.11 1.18 -7.29
C VAL A 34 2.59 0.13 -8.31
N SER A 35 1.99 0.11 -9.50
CA SER A 35 2.41 -0.81 -10.58
C SER A 35 3.85 -0.57 -11.01
N LYS A 36 4.28 0.69 -11.15
CA LYS A 36 5.67 1.04 -11.49
C LYS A 36 6.66 0.68 -10.38
N LEU A 37 6.32 0.92 -9.12
CA LEU A 37 7.15 0.55 -7.97
C LEU A 37 7.29 -0.97 -7.83
N ASN A 38 6.19 -1.70 -7.93
CA ASN A 38 6.18 -3.16 -7.89
C ASN A 38 7.03 -3.75 -9.03
N SER A 39 6.87 -3.24 -10.25
CA SER A 39 7.68 -3.64 -11.41
C SER A 39 9.18 -3.35 -11.20
N SER A 40 9.50 -2.34 -10.41
CA SER A 40 10.88 -1.94 -10.06
C SER A 40 11.47 -2.73 -8.89
N GLY A 41 10.70 -3.64 -8.28
CA GLY A 41 11.15 -4.54 -7.20
C GLY A 41 10.96 -3.99 -5.79
N TYR A 42 10.06 -3.02 -5.59
CA TYR A 42 9.66 -2.53 -4.28
C TYR A 42 8.40 -3.25 -3.80
N LEU A 43 8.27 -3.43 -2.48
CA LEU A 43 7.02 -3.85 -1.85
C LEU A 43 6.28 -2.60 -1.41
N VAL A 44 5.06 -2.39 -1.90
CA VAL A 44 4.26 -1.20 -1.58
C VAL A 44 3.10 -1.56 -0.65
N TYR A 45 3.04 -0.90 0.50
CA TYR A 45 1.87 -0.90 1.38
C TYR A 45 1.12 0.41 1.21
N ARG A 46 -0.20 0.32 1.06
CA ARG A 46 -1.11 1.46 0.89
C ARG A 46 -2.42 1.17 1.60
N PHE A 47 -3.08 2.22 2.07
CA PHE A 47 -4.33 2.14 2.80
C PHE A 47 -5.10 3.45 2.62
N ASP A 48 -6.40 3.41 2.88
CA ASP A 48 -7.19 4.62 2.99
C ASP A 48 -7.10 5.15 4.44
N ASN A 49 -6.80 6.45 4.60
CA ASN A 49 -6.84 7.12 5.90
C ASN A 49 -8.26 7.04 6.50
N HIS A 50 -8.38 7.17 7.82
CA HIS A 50 -9.68 7.23 8.49
C HIS A 50 -10.58 8.31 7.84
N GLY A 51 -11.86 8.01 7.64
CA GLY A 51 -12.80 8.91 6.98
C GLY A 51 -12.64 9.01 5.45
N HIS A 52 -11.67 8.32 4.84
CA HIS A 52 -11.40 8.37 3.40
C HIS A 52 -11.62 7.00 2.74
N GLY A 53 -11.82 7.01 1.41
CA GLY A 53 -11.97 5.81 0.59
C GLY A 53 -12.87 4.74 1.20
N LYS A 54 -12.33 3.52 1.35
CA LYS A 54 -13.02 2.35 1.92
C LYS A 54 -12.81 2.18 3.42
N SER A 55 -11.98 3.01 4.05
CA SER A 55 -11.78 2.97 5.49
C SER A 55 -12.99 3.53 6.22
N GLU A 56 -13.18 3.06 7.46
CA GLU A 56 -14.21 3.55 8.37
C GLU A 56 -13.91 4.98 8.87
N GLY A 57 -14.89 5.58 9.56
CA GLY A 57 -14.77 6.92 10.15
C GLY A 57 -15.74 7.93 9.60
N GLU A 58 -15.86 9.06 10.32
CA GLU A 58 -16.60 10.21 9.83
C GLU A 58 -15.99 10.71 8.53
N ARG A 59 -16.83 10.94 7.51
CA ARG A 59 -16.34 11.35 6.20
C ARG A 59 -15.77 12.75 6.29
N THR A 60 -14.49 12.87 5.94
CA THR A 60 -13.81 14.16 5.87
C THR A 60 -14.14 14.82 4.54
N TYR A 61 -14.54 16.08 4.61
CA TYR A 61 -14.78 16.94 3.45
C TYR A 61 -14.19 18.32 3.75
N SER A 62 -13.78 19.01 2.69
CA SER A 62 -13.37 20.42 2.79
C SER A 62 -14.55 21.28 2.37
N ASN A 63 -15.00 22.16 3.26
CA ASN A 63 -15.97 23.20 2.95
C ASN A 63 -15.18 24.45 2.56
N SER A 64 -14.96 24.62 1.26
CA SER A 64 -14.40 25.83 0.65
C SER A 64 -15.48 26.86 0.34
#